data_AF-A0A836BS65-F1
#
_entry.id   AF-A0A836BS65-F1
#
_cell.length_a   1.000
_cell.length_b   1.000
_cell.length_c   1.000
_cell.angle_alpha   90.00
_cell.angle_beta   90.00
_cell.angle_gamma   90.00
#
_symmetry.space_group_name_H-M   'P 1'
#
loop_
_entity.id
_entity.type
_entity.pdbx_description
1 polymer ?
#
loop_
_entity_poly.entity_id
_entity_poly.type
_entity_poly.pdbx_seq_one_letter_code
_entity_poly.pdbx_strand_id
1 'polypeptide(L)'
;MAGAAPVSAAALPRQEDVLGLLDTIDQSVANMLPQPNETSAEGRVQDASRSFAGAVKQLESFLLQLQQVRPAPHGPLAAQEQEVADLQSELEEKERLIAHARAQISHWQDTIGQQEQLQENTLFAGLGS
;
A
#
# COMPACT_ATOMS: atom_id res chain seq x y z
N MET A 1 0.63 33.28 4.56
CA MET A 1 -0.52 32.86 3.71
C MET A 1 -0.20 31.49 3.15
N ALA A 2 -0.72 30.43 3.78
CA ALA A 2 -1.03 29.13 3.19
C ALA A 2 -1.53 28.23 4.35
N GLY A 3 -2.83 28.30 4.64
CA GLY A 3 -3.48 27.33 5.51
C GLY A 3 -3.61 26.03 4.74
N ALA A 4 -3.01 24.96 5.25
CA ALA A 4 -3.22 23.62 4.73
C ALA A 4 -4.72 23.29 4.89
N ALA A 5 -5.38 23.06 3.76
CA ALA A 5 -6.76 22.61 3.75
C ALA A 5 -6.85 21.26 4.49
N PRO A 6 -7.81 21.06 5.41
CA PRO A 6 -8.05 19.74 5.97
C PRO A 6 -8.50 18.84 4.82
N VAL A 7 -7.68 17.83 4.53
CA VAL A 7 -8.07 16.69 3.69
C VAL A 7 -9.40 16.21 4.24
N SER A 8 -10.45 16.25 3.42
CA SER A 8 -11.80 15.83 3.80
C SER A 8 -11.72 14.45 4.44
N ALA A 9 -11.91 14.41 5.75
CA ALA A 9 -12.13 13.19 6.50
C ALA A 9 -13.43 12.60 5.96
N ALA A 10 -13.33 11.68 5.00
CA ALA A 10 -14.40 10.75 4.71
C ALA A 10 -14.78 10.13 6.05
N ALA A 11 -15.99 10.41 6.52
CA ALA A 11 -16.45 9.94 7.82
C ALA A 11 -16.26 8.43 7.85
N LEU A 12 -15.37 7.97 8.72
CA LEU A 12 -15.14 6.55 8.94
C LEU A 12 -16.51 5.89 9.20
N PRO A 13 -16.85 4.80 8.50
CA PRO A 13 -18.06 4.04 8.79
C PRO A 13 -18.05 3.67 10.27
N ARG A 14 -19.20 3.86 10.93
CA ARG A 14 -19.27 3.73 12.38
C ARG A 14 -19.17 2.25 12.74
N GLN A 15 -18.64 1.95 13.92
CA GLN A 15 -18.56 0.59 14.44
C GLN A 15 -19.93 -0.12 14.43
N GLU A 16 -21.02 0.63 14.59
CA GLU A 16 -22.41 0.16 14.46
C GLU A 16 -22.73 -0.40 13.06
N ASP A 17 -22.18 0.20 12.00
CA ASP A 17 -22.40 -0.25 10.62
C ASP A 17 -21.71 -1.61 10.38
N VAL A 18 -20.53 -1.81 10.95
CA VAL A 18 -19.78 -3.08 10.85
C VAL A 18 -20.50 -4.22 11.57
N LEU A 19 -21.01 -3.96 12.76
CA LEU A 19 -21.79 -4.95 13.51
C LEU A 19 -23.07 -5.32 12.74
N GLY A 20 -23.76 -4.34 12.15
CA GLY A 20 -24.92 -4.60 11.29
C GLY A 20 -24.60 -5.43 10.04
N LEU A 21 -23.42 -5.24 9.44
CA LEU A 21 -22.95 -6.07 8.32
C LEU A 21 -22.68 -7.52 8.77
N LEU A 22 -22.08 -7.72 9.93
CA LEU A 22 -21.83 -9.05 10.49
C LEU A 22 -23.14 -9.77 10.82
N ASP A 23 -24.11 -9.09 11.43
CA ASP A 23 -25.43 -9.64 11.69
C ASP A 23 -26.16 -10.03 10.38
N THR A 24 -26.00 -9.22 9.33
CA THR A 24 -26.56 -9.50 8.01
C THR A 24 -25.89 -10.71 7.35
N ILE A 25 -24.58 -10.88 7.54
CA ILE A 25 -23.82 -12.05 7.09
C ILE A 25 -24.34 -13.30 7.80
N ASP A 26 -24.44 -13.27 9.13
CA ASP A 26 -24.89 -14.41 9.94
C ASP A 26 -26.33 -14.81 9.58
N GLN A 27 -27.23 -13.83 9.43
CA GLN A 27 -28.59 -14.07 9.01
C GLN A 27 -28.67 -14.65 7.59
N SER A 28 -27.83 -14.18 6.67
CA SER A 28 -27.76 -14.70 5.29
C SER A 28 -27.26 -16.14 5.26
N VAL A 29 -26.25 -16.47 6.07
CA VAL A 29 -25.75 -17.85 6.20
C VAL A 29 -26.84 -18.75 6.79
N ALA A 30 -27.53 -18.33 7.84
CA ALA A 30 -28.65 -19.06 8.42
C ALA A 30 -29.77 -19.30 7.38
N ASN A 31 -30.01 -18.33 6.50
CA ASN A 31 -30.98 -18.45 5.40
C ASN A 31 -30.51 -19.30 4.21
N MET A 32 -29.22 -19.66 4.14
CA MET A 32 -28.71 -20.63 3.16
C MET A 32 -28.75 -22.07 3.68
N LEU A 33 -28.88 -22.27 5.00
CA LEU A 33 -28.95 -23.59 5.59
C LEU A 33 -30.32 -24.26 5.31
N PRO A 34 -30.35 -25.60 5.17
CA PRO A 34 -31.60 -26.35 4.99
C PRO A 34 -32.44 -26.28 6.26
N GLN A 35 -33.70 -25.88 6.14
CA GLN A 35 -34.64 -25.89 7.26
C GLN A 35 -35.45 -27.21 7.26
N PRO A 36 -35.75 -27.78 8.45
CA PRO A 36 -36.37 -29.09 8.55
C PRO A 36 -37.79 -29.20 7.95
N ASN A 37 -38.42 -28.08 7.56
CA ASN A 37 -39.81 -28.03 7.07
C ASN A 37 -39.95 -27.45 5.64
N GLU A 38 -38.88 -27.35 4.85
CA GLU A 38 -38.94 -26.70 3.53
C GLU A 38 -38.95 -27.66 2.34
N THR A 39 -39.92 -27.46 1.45
CA THR A 39 -40.08 -28.20 0.19
C THR A 39 -39.35 -27.57 -0.99
N SER A 40 -39.02 -26.27 -0.93
CA SER A 40 -38.21 -25.56 -1.93
C SER A 40 -37.45 -24.42 -1.26
N ALA A 41 -36.12 -24.50 -1.30
CA ALA A 41 -35.20 -23.55 -0.68
C ALA A 41 -34.52 -22.61 -1.70
N GLU A 42 -34.68 -22.87 -3.01
CA GLU A 42 -33.87 -22.24 -4.06
C GLU A 42 -33.98 -20.70 -4.09
N GLY A 43 -35.19 -20.15 -3.98
CA GLY A 43 -35.40 -18.69 -3.96
C GLY A 43 -34.77 -18.02 -2.75
N ARG A 44 -35.00 -18.58 -1.55
CA ARG A 44 -34.43 -18.06 -0.30
C ARG A 44 -32.91 -18.17 -0.25
N VAL A 45 -32.36 -19.31 -0.69
CA VAL A 45 -30.90 -19.52 -0.78
C VAL A 45 -30.29 -18.54 -1.79
N GLN A 46 -30.94 -18.30 -2.93
CA GLN A 46 -30.45 -17.36 -3.93
C GLN A 46 -30.48 -15.91 -3.40
N ASP A 47 -31.55 -15.49 -2.73
CA ASP A 47 -31.65 -14.16 -2.13
C ASP A 47 -30.67 -13.98 -0.96
N ALA A 48 -30.51 -15.00 -0.13
CA ALA A 48 -29.52 -15.03 0.93
C ALA A 48 -28.09 -14.95 0.38
N SER A 49 -27.78 -15.65 -0.71
CA SER A 49 -26.46 -15.60 -1.34
C SER A 49 -26.12 -14.20 -1.87
N ARG A 50 -27.11 -13.48 -2.42
CA ARG A 50 -26.95 -12.09 -2.86
C ARG A 50 -26.75 -11.14 -1.69
N SER A 51 -27.52 -11.31 -0.61
CA SER A 51 -27.41 -10.50 0.60
C SER A 51 -26.03 -10.68 1.26
N PHE A 52 -25.57 -11.93 1.39
CA PHE A 52 -24.24 -12.27 1.86
C PHE A 52 -23.14 -11.62 1.01
N ALA A 53 -23.20 -11.79 -0.32
CA ALA A 53 -22.20 -11.21 -1.22
C ALA A 53 -22.17 -9.67 -1.16
N GLY A 54 -23.32 -9.03 -0.95
CA GLY A 54 -23.42 -7.59 -0.74
C GLY A 54 -22.75 -7.15 0.56
N ALA A 55 -23.07 -7.81 1.67
CA ALA A 55 -22.53 -7.48 2.98
C ALA A 55 -21.01 -7.72 3.07
N VAL A 56 -20.51 -8.79 2.46
CA VAL A 56 -19.06 -9.07 2.38
C VAL A 56 -18.32 -7.99 1.59
N LYS A 57 -18.85 -7.56 0.44
CA LYS A 57 -18.22 -6.47 -0.34
C LYS A 57 -18.17 -5.15 0.41
N GLN A 58 -19.22 -4.85 1.19
CA GLN A 58 -19.24 -3.65 2.04
C GLN A 58 -18.21 -3.76 3.17
N LEU A 59 -18.06 -4.93 3.77
CA LEU A 59 -17.03 -5.20 4.78
C LEU A 59 -15.61 -5.11 4.20
N GLU A 60 -15.37 -5.67 3.01
CA GLU A 60 -14.08 -5.53 2.30
C GLU A 60 -13.75 -4.05 2.02
N SER A 61 -14.74 -3.29 1.57
CA SER A 61 -14.58 -1.86 1.32
C SER A 61 -14.22 -1.09 2.60
N PHE A 62 -14.83 -1.46 3.72
CA PHE A 62 -14.50 -0.92 5.04
C PHE A 62 -13.08 -1.26 5.47
N LEU A 63 -12.66 -2.53 5.34
CA LEU A 63 -11.30 -2.95 5.69
C LEU A 63 -10.24 -2.23 4.84
N LEU A 64 -10.50 -2.01 3.56
CA LEU A 64 -9.64 -1.21 2.69
C LEU A 64 -9.57 0.25 3.13
N GLN A 65 -10.69 0.85 3.56
CA GLN A 65 -10.70 2.20 4.11
C GLN A 65 -9.92 2.27 5.43
N LEU A 66 -10.06 1.28 6.31
CA LEU A 66 -9.27 1.20 7.54
C LEU A 66 -7.77 1.05 7.28
N GLN A 67 -7.36 0.29 6.26
CA GLN A 67 -5.95 0.22 5.89
C GLN A 67 -5.38 1.57 5.42
N GLN A 68 -6.21 2.39 4.75
CA GLN A 68 -5.82 3.74 4.34
C GLN A 68 -5.73 4.70 5.53
N VAL A 69 -6.57 4.50 6.53
CA VAL A 69 -6.50 5.23 7.81
C VAL A 69 -5.50 4.52 8.71
N ARG A 70 -4.21 4.72 8.43
CA ARG A 70 -3.10 4.27 9.28
C ARG A 70 -3.47 4.58 10.74
N PRO A 71 -3.68 3.57 11.62
CA PRO A 71 -4.14 3.83 12.97
C PRO A 71 -3.14 4.76 13.62
N ALA A 72 -3.60 5.95 14.04
CA ALA A 72 -2.75 6.89 14.74
C ALA A 72 -2.17 6.15 15.96
N PRO A 73 -0.86 6.21 16.19
CA PRO A 73 -0.25 5.52 17.31
C PRO A 73 -0.90 5.97 18.62
N HIS A 74 -1.42 5.01 19.38
CA HIS A 74 -2.15 5.28 20.63
C HIS A 74 -1.16 5.51 21.77
N GLY A 75 -0.84 6.78 22.01
CA GLY A 75 0.05 7.20 23.09
C GLY A 75 1.43 7.65 22.60
N PRO A 76 2.17 8.39 23.44
CA PRO A 76 3.41 9.05 23.04
C PRO A 76 4.52 8.05 22.65
N LEU A 77 4.53 6.88 23.29
CA LEU A 77 5.54 5.84 23.03
C LEU A 77 5.34 5.20 21.65
N ALA A 78 4.11 4.81 21.33
CA ALA A 78 3.76 4.26 20.03
C ALA A 78 3.98 5.29 18.91
N ALA A 79 3.79 6.58 19.20
CA ALA A 79 4.01 7.65 18.22
C ALA A 79 5.49 7.83 17.90
N GLN A 80 6.32 7.75 18.93
CA GLN A 80 7.76 7.82 18.78
C GLN A 80 8.33 6.56 18.12
N GLU A 81 7.83 5.37 18.43
CA GLU A 81 8.22 4.13 17.74
C GLU A 81 7.85 4.16 16.25
N GLN A 82 6.67 4.67 15.92
CA GLN A 82 6.24 4.86 14.53
C GLN A 82 7.10 5.90 13.80
N GLU A 83 7.42 7.02 14.45
CA GLU A 83 8.31 8.04 13.89
C GLU A 83 9.73 7.50 13.65
N VAL A 84 10.26 6.72 14.59
CA VAL A 84 11.57 6.05 14.43
C VAL A 84 11.54 5.08 13.26
N ALA A 85 10.49 4.27 13.12
CA ALA A 85 10.34 3.33 12.01
C ALA A 85 10.25 4.06 10.66
N ASP A 86 9.48 5.15 10.58
CA ASP A 86 9.36 5.95 9.36
C ASP A 86 10.70 6.63 9.01
N LEU A 87 11.42 7.17 10.00
CA LEU A 87 12.76 7.75 9.81
C LEU A 87 13.81 6.72 9.39
N GLN A 88 13.76 5.50 9.93
CA GLN A 88 14.63 4.39 9.53
C GLN A 88 14.38 4.00 8.07
N SER A 89 13.11 3.89 7.67
CA SER A 89 12.76 3.59 6.28
C SER A 89 13.24 4.70 5.31
N GLU A 90 13.14 5.97 5.72
CA GLU A 90 13.63 7.08 4.89
C GLU A 90 15.17 7.07 4.80
N LEU A 91 15.86 6.71 5.89
CA LEU A 91 17.32 6.55 5.90
C LEU A 91 17.76 5.47 4.91
N GLU A 92 17.14 4.28 4.97
CA GLU A 92 17.48 3.15 4.08
C GLU A 92 17.28 3.51 2.60
N GLU A 93 16.20 4.22 2.26
CA GLU A 93 15.96 4.67 0.89
C GLU A 93 17.02 5.70 0.45
N LYS A 94 17.38 6.65 1.31
CA LYS A 94 18.44 7.62 1.03
C LYS A 94 19.80 6.95 0.86
N GLU A 95 20.12 5.96 1.69
CA GLU A 95 21.37 5.18 1.55
C GLU A 95 21.41 4.43 0.22
N ARG A 96 20.30 3.83 -0.20
CA ARG A 96 20.17 3.19 -1.52
C ARG A 96 20.40 4.19 -2.66
N LEU A 97 19.80 5.38 -2.58
CA LEU A 97 20.01 6.44 -3.58
C LEU A 97 21.47 6.91 -3.61
N ILE A 98 22.12 7.06 -2.45
CA ILE A 98 23.55 7.41 -2.37
C ILE A 98 24.41 6.31 -3.00
N ALA A 99 24.14 5.04 -2.70
CA ALA A 99 24.85 3.92 -3.29
C ALA A 99 24.70 3.90 -4.82
N HIS A 100 23.49 4.16 -5.32
CA HIS A 100 23.23 4.28 -6.75
C HIS A 100 24.01 5.44 -7.39
N ALA A 101 23.98 6.63 -6.77
CA ALA A 101 24.73 7.79 -7.25
C ALA A 101 26.25 7.53 -7.27
N ARG A 102 26.80 6.87 -6.25
CA ARG A 102 28.22 6.47 -6.21
C ARG A 102 28.58 5.51 -7.33
N ALA A 103 27.72 4.52 -7.62
CA ALA A 103 27.94 3.60 -8.72
C ALA A 103 27.95 4.33 -10.07
N GLN A 104 27.05 5.30 -10.28
CA GLN A 104 27.04 6.13 -11.48
C GLN A 104 28.31 6.98 -11.60
N ILE A 105 28.75 7.62 -10.51
CA ILE A 105 29.99 8.42 -10.50
C ILE A 105 31.20 7.55 -10.88
N SER A 106 31.33 6.36 -10.29
CA SER A 106 32.40 5.41 -10.63
C SER A 106 32.37 5.07 -12.12
N HIS A 107 31.20 4.77 -12.66
CA HIS A 107 31.04 4.46 -14.07
C HIS A 107 31.45 5.63 -14.99
N TRP A 108 31.10 6.86 -14.62
CA TRP A 108 31.51 8.05 -15.36
C TRP A 108 33.02 8.28 -15.30
N GLN A 109 33.65 8.04 -14.15
CA GLN A 109 35.10 8.12 -14.00
C GLN A 109 35.84 7.10 -14.87
N ASP A 110 35.37 5.85 -14.89
CA ASP A 110 35.93 4.81 -15.76
C ASP A 110 35.80 5.18 -17.25
N THR A 111 34.64 5.73 -17.62
CA THR A 111 34.38 6.18 -19.01
C THR A 111 35.29 7.33 -19.42
N ILE A 112 35.50 8.31 -18.53
CA ILE A 112 36.41 9.43 -18.79
C ILE A 112 37.85 8.93 -18.93
N GLY A 113 38.30 8.05 -18.03
CA GLY A 113 39.66 7.49 -18.10
C GLY A 113 39.91 6.72 -19.40
N GLN A 114 38.92 5.96 -19.89
CA GLN A 114 39.00 5.29 -21.19
C GLN A 114 39.10 6.28 -22.36
N GLN A 115 38.35 7.39 -22.31
CA GLN A 115 38.43 8.43 -23.36
C GLN A 115 39.78 9.15 -23.36
N GLU A 116 40.32 9.47 -22.19
CA GLU A 116 41.66 10.08 -22.06
C GLU A 116 42.72 9.16 -22.64
N GLN A 117 42.69 7.86 -22.31
CA GLN A 117 43.63 6.88 -22.86
C GLN A 117 43.51 6.73 -24.39
N LEU A 118 42.30 6.77 -24.94
CA LEU A 118 42.08 6.75 -26.38
C LEU A 118 42.63 8.02 -27.07
N GLN A 119 42.47 9.19 -26.44
CA GLN A 119 43.06 10.44 -26.96
C GLN A 119 44.58 10.40 -26.94
N GLU A 120 45.20 9.96 -25.84
CA GLU A 120 46.65 9.81 -25.74
C GLU A 120 47.20 8.87 -26.81
N ASN A 121 46.57 7.70 -27.00
CA ASN A 121 46.97 6.74 -28.04
C ASN A 121 46.82 7.30 -29.46
N THR A 122 45.78 8.10 -29.72
CA THR A 122 45.55 8.73 -31.03
C THR A 122 46.56 9.85 -31.31
N LEU A 123 46.90 10.65 -30.31
CA LEU A 123 47.93 11.70 -30.42
C LEU A 123 49.32 11.10 -30.66
N PHE A 124 49.65 9.99 -29.98
CA PHE A 124 50.93 9.30 -30.17
C PHE A 124 51.03 8.63 -31.56
N ALA A 125 49.92 8.08 -32.06
CA ALA A 125 49.87 7.52 -33.41
C ALA A 125 49.95 8.60 -34.52
N GLY A 126 49.42 9.80 -34.27
CA GLY A 126 49.45 10.93 -35.22
C GLY A 126 50.79 11.68 -35.30
N LEU A 127 51.69 11.50 -34.33
CA LEU A 127 53.03 12.09 -34.32
C LEU A 127 54.11 11.16 -34.91
N GLY A 128 53.75 9.93 -35.28
CA GLY A 128 54.65 8.90 -35.81
C GLY A 128 54.58 8.68 -37.34
N SER A 129 53.82 9.50 -38.08
CA SER A 129 53.68 9.42 -39.55
C SER A 129 54.37 10.58 -40.27
#